data_AF-A0A8B7SWP8-F1
#
_entry.id   AF-A0A8B7SWP8-F1
#
_cell.length_a   1.000
_cell.length_b   1.000
_cell.length_c   1.000
_cell.angle_alpha   90.00
_cell.angle_beta   90.00
_cell.angle_gamma   90.00
#
_symmetry.space_group_name_H-M   'P 1'
#
loop_
_entity.id
_entity.type
_entity.pdbx_description
1 polymer ?
#
loop_
_entity_poly.entity_id
_entity_poly.type
_entity_poly.pdbx_seq_one_letter_code
_entity_poly.pdbx_strand_id
1 'polypeptide(L)'
;MIYRLPQVLRLHLKRFRWSGRNHREKIGVHVVFDQVLTMEPYCCRDMLSSLDKETFAYDLSAVVMHHGKGFGSGHYTAYCYNTEGGFWVHCNDSKLNVCSVEEVCKTQAYILFYTQRTVQGNARISETQLQAQVQPSNNGEGRPRTFP
;
A
#
# COMPACT_ATOMS: atom_id res chain seq x y z
N MET A 1 -1.29 -19.11 -16.44
CA MET A 1 -0.08 -18.28 -16.68
C MET A 1 -0.55 -16.90 -17.11
N ILE A 2 0.05 -15.82 -16.60
CA ILE A 2 -0.42 -14.43 -16.78
C ILE A 2 0.15 -13.84 -18.08
N TYR A 3 -0.71 -13.24 -18.92
CA TYR A 3 -0.34 -12.68 -20.23
C TYR A 3 -0.19 -11.15 -20.25
N ARG A 4 -0.72 -10.46 -19.22
CA ARG A 4 -0.62 -9.01 -19.08
C ARG A 4 -0.62 -8.63 -17.61
N LEU A 5 0.29 -7.74 -17.24
CA LEU A 5 0.43 -7.22 -15.89
C LEU A 5 -0.33 -5.88 -15.73
N PRO A 6 -1.20 -5.73 -14.72
CA PRO A 6 -1.87 -4.46 -14.44
C PRO A 6 -0.96 -3.51 -13.68
N GLN A 7 -1.13 -2.19 -13.84
CA GLN A 7 -0.37 -1.21 -13.05
C GLN A 7 -0.65 -1.33 -11.54
N VAL A 8 -1.88 -1.69 -11.18
CA VAL A 8 -2.29 -2.00 -9.81
C VAL A 8 -2.83 -3.42 -9.78
N LEU A 9 -2.12 -4.30 -9.07
CA LEU A 9 -2.50 -5.68 -8.83
C LEU A 9 -3.33 -5.76 -7.55
N ARG A 10 -4.52 -6.35 -7.65
CA ARG A 10 -5.42 -6.61 -6.53
C ARG A 10 -5.51 -8.10 -6.28
N LEU A 11 -5.07 -8.54 -5.11
CA LEU A 11 -5.15 -9.95 -4.68
C LEU A 11 -6.22 -10.08 -3.61
N HIS A 12 -7.28 -10.84 -3.89
CA HIS A 12 -8.35 -11.12 -2.94
C HIS A 12 -8.16 -12.51 -2.34
N LEU A 13 -7.90 -12.57 -1.03
CA LEU A 13 -7.75 -13.83 -0.33
C LEU A 13 -9.13 -14.43 -0.04
N LYS A 14 -9.40 -15.61 -0.61
CA LYS A 14 -10.67 -16.34 -0.42
C LYS A 14 -10.74 -16.93 1.00
N ARG A 15 -11.08 -16.08 1.96
CA ARG A 15 -11.12 -16.43 3.39
C ARG A 15 -12.44 -17.01 3.87
N PHE A 16 -13.42 -17.24 3.01
CA PHE A 16 -14.70 -17.82 3.41
C PHE A 16 -14.93 -19.13 2.69
N ARG A 17 -15.22 -20.17 3.47
CA ARG A 17 -15.61 -21.49 2.96
C ARG A 17 -16.89 -21.96 3.61
N TRP A 18 -17.60 -22.81 2.88
CA TRP A 18 -18.76 -23.52 3.36
C TRP A 18 -18.30 -24.79 4.09
N SER A 19 -18.78 -25.00 5.31
CA SER A 19 -18.50 -26.16 6.15
C SER A 19 -19.84 -26.77 6.60
N GLY A 20 -20.20 -27.93 6.02
CA GLY A 20 -21.43 -28.66 6.40
C GLY A 20 -22.73 -27.93 6.06
N ARG A 21 -23.88 -28.41 6.59
CA ARG A 21 -25.21 -28.02 6.06
C ARG A 21 -25.63 -26.57 6.25
N ASN A 22 -24.99 -25.77 7.12
CA ASN A 22 -25.36 -24.35 7.34
C ASN A 22 -24.24 -23.49 7.99
N HIS A 23 -22.98 -23.95 7.99
CA HIS A 23 -21.90 -23.19 8.62
C HIS A 23 -20.99 -22.55 7.57
N ARG A 24 -20.92 -21.21 7.56
CA ARG A 24 -19.89 -20.47 6.84
C ARG A 24 -18.80 -20.11 7.82
N GLU A 25 -17.56 -20.47 7.50
CA GLU A 25 -16.42 -20.24 8.37
C GLU A 25 -15.43 -19.30 7.69
N LYS A 26 -14.91 -18.36 8.48
CA LYS A 26 -13.78 -17.53 8.08
C LYS A 26 -12.47 -18.25 8.38
N ILE A 27 -11.63 -18.36 7.37
CA ILE A 27 -10.27 -18.90 7.45
C ILE A 27 -9.37 -17.81 8.05
N GLY A 28 -9.02 -17.98 9.33
CA GLY A 28 -8.15 -17.09 10.09
C GLY A 28 -6.65 -17.44 10.02
N VAL A 29 -6.26 -18.38 9.14
CA VAL A 29 -4.85 -18.73 8.93
C VAL A 29 -4.13 -17.52 8.32
N HIS A 30 -3.00 -17.15 8.92
CA HIS A 30 -2.16 -16.10 8.36
C HIS A 30 -1.61 -16.53 7.01
N VAL A 31 -1.75 -15.65 6.02
CA VAL A 31 -1.10 -15.80 4.72
C VAL A 31 0.03 -14.81 4.74
N VAL A 32 1.26 -15.31 4.68
CA VAL A 32 2.45 -14.47 4.64
C VAL A 32 2.47 -13.71 3.31
N PHE A 33 2.74 -12.43 3.37
CA PHE A 33 2.97 -11.58 2.21
C PHE A 33 4.05 -10.56 2.55
N ASP A 34 4.82 -10.18 1.53
CA ASP A 34 5.94 -9.26 1.66
C ASP A 34 5.59 -7.89 1.10
N GLN A 35 6.38 -6.88 1.47
CA GLN A 35 6.26 -5.55 0.91
C GLN A 35 6.51 -5.53 -0.60
N VAL A 36 7.34 -6.45 -1.11
CA VAL A 36 7.70 -6.55 -2.52
C VAL A 36 7.21 -7.89 -3.07
N LEU A 37 6.45 -7.85 -4.15
CA LEU A 37 5.96 -9.04 -4.84
C LEU A 37 6.55 -9.10 -6.25
N THR A 38 7.23 -10.20 -6.56
CA THR A 38 7.76 -10.48 -7.90
C THR A 38 6.80 -11.38 -8.67
N MET A 39 6.23 -10.86 -9.77
CA MET A 39 5.26 -11.58 -10.60
C MET A 39 5.87 -12.44 -11.70
N GLU A 40 7.19 -12.33 -11.92
CA GLU A 40 7.95 -13.03 -12.96
C GLU A 40 7.63 -14.54 -13.03
N PRO A 41 7.60 -15.31 -11.91
CA PRO A 41 7.37 -16.76 -11.97
C PRO A 41 5.96 -17.17 -12.43
N TYR A 42 5.01 -16.23 -12.41
CA TYR A 42 3.60 -16.49 -12.75
C TYR A 42 3.24 -16.06 -14.18
N CYS A 43 4.17 -15.42 -14.88
CA CYS A 43 3.99 -14.83 -16.21
C CYS A 43 4.33 -15.81 -17.34
N CYS A 44 3.70 -15.60 -18.50
CA CYS A 44 3.99 -16.37 -19.71
C CYS A 44 5.42 -16.08 -20.23
N ARG A 45 6.04 -17.08 -20.87
CA ARG A 45 7.43 -16.97 -21.38
C ARG A 45 7.63 -15.79 -22.33
N ASP A 46 6.64 -15.49 -23.18
CA ASP A 46 6.72 -14.40 -24.15
C ASP A 46 6.88 -13.01 -23.47
N MET A 47 6.32 -12.84 -22.26
CA MET A 47 6.51 -11.63 -21.46
C MET A 47 7.92 -11.55 -20.88
N LEU A 48 8.49 -12.68 -20.46
CA LEU A 48 9.84 -12.74 -19.86
C LEU A 48 10.93 -12.30 -20.84
N SER A 49 10.73 -12.52 -22.14
CA SER A 49 11.67 -12.10 -23.18
C SER A 49 11.48 -10.65 -23.64
N SER A 50 10.35 -10.01 -23.34
CA SER A 50 9.97 -8.72 -23.93
C SER A 50 9.92 -7.55 -22.94
N LEU A 51 9.94 -7.81 -21.63
CA LEU A 51 9.80 -6.78 -20.60
C LEU A 51 11.02 -6.74 -19.68
N ASP A 52 11.31 -5.53 -19.18
CA ASP A 52 12.34 -5.33 -18.16
C ASP A 52 11.95 -5.99 -16.84
N LYS A 53 12.95 -6.45 -16.08
CA LYS A 53 12.75 -7.11 -14.77
C LYS A 53 11.94 -6.26 -13.79
N GLU A 54 12.13 -4.95 -13.79
CA GLU A 54 11.38 -4.02 -12.93
C GLU A 54 9.87 -3.99 -13.22
N THR A 55 9.46 -4.40 -14.43
CA THR A 55 8.04 -4.52 -14.82
C THR A 55 7.33 -5.60 -14.02
N PHE A 56 8.07 -6.60 -13.52
CA PHE A 56 7.51 -7.71 -12.74
C PHE A 56 7.48 -7.42 -11.24
N ALA A 57 8.11 -6.35 -10.78
CA ALA A 57 8.20 -5.99 -9.37
C ALA A 57 7.06 -5.04 -8.97
N TYR A 58 6.40 -5.38 -7.87
CA TYR A 58 5.33 -4.59 -7.29
C TYR A 58 5.59 -4.28 -5.82
N ASP A 59 5.32 -3.04 -5.43
CA ASP A 59 5.35 -2.63 -4.03
C ASP A 59 3.94 -2.63 -3.44
N LEU A 60 3.83 -3.14 -2.22
CA LEU A 60 2.59 -3.14 -1.45
C LEU A 60 2.17 -1.69 -1.19
N SER A 61 0.97 -1.33 -1.62
CA SER A 61 0.43 0.04 -1.50
C SER A 61 -0.73 0.12 -0.51
N ALA A 62 -1.51 -0.96 -0.37
CA ALA A 62 -2.54 -1.05 0.66
C ALA A 62 -2.86 -2.49 1.07
N VAL A 63 -3.34 -2.65 2.30
CA VAL A 63 -3.88 -3.90 2.84
C VAL A 63 -5.24 -3.63 3.45
N VAL A 64 -6.28 -4.28 2.94
CA VAL A 64 -7.61 -4.26 3.54
C VAL A 64 -7.75 -5.45 4.46
N MET A 65 -8.19 -5.21 5.69
CA MET A 65 -8.57 -6.24 6.65
C MET A 65 -10.08 -6.32 6.78
N HIS A 66 -10.57 -7.53 7.03
CA HIS A 66 -11.92 -7.77 7.49
C HIS A 66 -11.84 -8.29 8.91
N HIS A 67 -12.47 -7.62 9.88
CA HIS A 67 -12.60 -8.04 11.27
C HIS A 67 -13.91 -8.77 11.49
N GLY A 68 -13.94 -9.68 12.46
CA GLY A 68 -15.13 -10.49 12.74
C GLY A 68 -15.12 -11.84 12.03
N LYS A 69 -16.02 -12.72 12.48
CA LYS A 69 -16.13 -14.12 12.07
C LYS A 69 -17.16 -14.34 10.95
N GLY A 70 -18.14 -13.44 10.84
CA GLY A 70 -19.24 -13.55 9.90
C GLY A 70 -18.84 -13.24 8.47
N PHE A 71 -19.55 -13.82 7.50
CA PHE A 71 -19.46 -13.40 6.09
C PHE A 71 -20.33 -12.16 5.82
N GLY A 72 -21.50 -12.09 6.46
CA GLY A 72 -22.47 -10.99 6.28
C GLY A 72 -22.33 -9.86 7.30
N SER A 73 -21.33 -9.92 8.18
CA SER A 73 -21.07 -8.89 9.18
C SER A 73 -19.59 -8.86 9.56
N GLY A 74 -19.11 -7.66 9.85
CA GLY A 74 -17.74 -7.43 10.25
C GLY A 74 -17.40 -5.95 10.18
N HIS A 75 -16.12 -5.65 10.39
CA HIS A 75 -15.59 -4.29 10.31
C HIS A 75 -14.41 -4.27 9.36
N TYR A 76 -14.36 -3.31 8.44
CA TYR A 76 -13.25 -3.20 7.49
C TYR A 76 -12.32 -2.08 7.92
N THR A 77 -11.02 -2.37 7.96
CA THR A 77 -9.99 -1.35 8.14
C THR A 77 -8.94 -1.50 7.05
N ALA A 78 -8.15 -0.45 6.82
CA ALA A 78 -7.14 -0.46 5.78
C ALA A 78 -5.80 0.06 6.31
N TYR A 79 -4.72 -0.58 5.91
CA TYR A 79 -3.39 -0.01 5.96
C TYR A 79 -3.07 0.57 4.59
N CYS A 80 -2.67 1.83 4.51
CA CYS A 80 -2.34 2.52 3.26
C CYS A 80 -0.94 3.11 3.35
N TYR A 81 -0.15 2.96 2.29
CA TYR A 81 1.13 3.63 2.18
C TYR A 81 0.92 5.06 1.68
N ASN A 82 1.35 6.05 2.47
CA ASN A 82 1.38 7.44 2.06
C ASN A 82 2.65 7.68 1.22
N THR A 83 2.51 7.80 -0.09
CA THR A 83 3.64 8.03 -1.00
C THR A 83 4.28 9.40 -0.84
N GLU A 84 3.52 10.42 -0.41
CA GLU A 84 4.06 11.77 -0.20
C GLU A 84 4.84 11.86 1.12
N GLY A 85 4.34 11.18 2.16
CA GLY A 85 4.97 11.17 3.48
C GLY A 85 6.00 10.06 3.70
N GLY A 86 5.98 9.01 2.88
CA GLY A 86 6.88 7.87 3.00
C GLY A 86 6.57 6.90 4.15
N PHE A 87 5.36 6.92 4.71
CA PHE A 87 4.98 6.11 5.88
C PHE A 87 3.65 5.38 5.71
N TRP A 88 3.44 4.32 6.50
CA TRP A 88 2.19 3.58 6.53
C TRP A 88 1.20 4.19 7.53
N VAL A 89 -0.08 4.19 7.15
CA VAL A 89 -1.19 4.65 7.99
C VAL A 89 -2.24 3.56 8.11
N HIS A 90 -2.61 3.21 9.32
CA HIS A 90 -3.78 2.41 9.63
C HIS A 90 -5.01 3.32 9.71
N CYS A 91 -5.90 3.16 8.74
CA CYS A 91 -7.17 3.83 8.62
C CYS A 91 -8.27 2.94 9.23
N ASN A 92 -8.80 3.36 10.37
CA ASN A 92 -9.93 2.73 11.05
C ASN A 92 -11.04 3.78 11.24
N ASP A 93 -11.91 3.89 10.22
CA ASP A 93 -12.92 4.94 10.10
C ASP A 93 -12.32 6.34 10.28
N SER A 94 -12.73 7.08 11.31
CA SER A 94 -12.22 8.41 11.64
C SER A 94 -10.87 8.41 12.36
N LYS A 95 -10.30 7.23 12.67
CA LYS A 95 -9.03 7.10 13.39
C LYS A 95 -7.91 6.73 12.43
N LEU A 96 -6.92 7.60 12.35
CA LEU A 96 -5.71 7.41 11.55
C LEU A 96 -4.51 7.25 12.48
N ASN A 97 -3.74 6.17 12.33
CA ASN A 97 -2.53 5.95 13.12
C ASN A 97 -1.36 5.59 12.20
N VAL A 98 -0.20 6.20 12.42
CA VAL A 98 1.03 5.79 11.74
C VAL A 98 1.45 4.41 12.27
N CYS A 99 1.94 3.56 11.38
CA CYS A 99 2.33 2.19 11.70
C CYS A 99 3.59 1.79 10.91
N SER A 100 4.22 0.69 11.32
CA SER A 100 5.41 0.16 10.66
C SER A 100 5.04 -0.89 9.61
N VAL A 101 5.94 -1.13 8.65
CA VAL A 101 5.71 -2.15 7.61
C VAL A 101 5.65 -3.56 8.22
N GLU A 102 6.37 -3.82 9.31
CA GLU A 102 6.33 -5.10 10.02
C GLU A 102 4.98 -5.36 10.67
N GLU A 103 4.29 -4.31 11.14
CA GLU A 103 2.91 -4.42 11.60
C GLU A 103 2.01 -4.80 10.43
N VAL A 104 2.13 -4.07 9.31
CA VAL A 104 1.33 -4.30 8.09
C VAL A 104 1.46 -5.74 7.61
N CYS A 105 2.68 -6.28 7.48
CA CYS A 105 2.93 -7.63 6.98
C CYS A 105 2.42 -8.74 7.92
N LYS A 106 2.20 -8.45 9.21
CA LYS A 106 1.67 -9.43 10.19
C LYS A 106 0.14 -9.49 10.20
N THR A 107 -0.53 -8.64 9.44
CA THR A 107 -1.99 -8.52 9.44
C THR A 107 -2.70 -9.73 8.81
N GLN A 108 -3.98 -9.91 9.16
CA GLN A 108 -4.86 -10.88 8.49
C GLN A 108 -5.47 -10.26 7.23
N ALA A 109 -4.62 -10.01 6.22
CA ALA A 109 -5.01 -9.38 4.97
C ALA A 109 -6.22 -10.07 4.33
N TYR A 110 -7.21 -9.32 3.90
CA TYR A 110 -8.35 -9.78 3.11
C TYR A 110 -8.16 -9.45 1.63
N ILE A 111 -7.73 -8.22 1.34
CA ILE A 111 -7.36 -7.75 0.00
C ILE A 111 -6.00 -7.07 0.09
N LEU A 112 -5.09 -7.41 -0.81
CA LEU A 112 -3.80 -6.77 -0.97
C LEU A 112 -3.81 -5.94 -2.25
N PHE A 113 -3.29 -4.74 -2.18
CA PHE A 113 -3.03 -3.88 -3.33
C PHE A 113 -1.53 -3.69 -3.49
N TYR A 114 -1.08 -3.95 -4.70
CA TYR A 114 0.31 -3.89 -5.11
C TYR A 114 0.40 -2.96 -6.32
N THR A 115 1.28 -1.97 -6.28
CA THR A 115 1.51 -1.04 -7.38
C THR A 115 2.82 -1.37 -8.08
N GLN A 116 2.79 -1.42 -9.40
CA GLN A 116 3.95 -1.73 -10.23
C GLN A 116 5.04 -0.65 -10.07
N ARG A 117 6.29 -1.07 -9.89
CA ARG A 117 7.42 -0.15 -9.63
C ARG A 117 7.70 0.83 -10.76
N THR A 118 7.55 0.41 -12.00
CA THR A 118 7.75 1.27 -13.18
C THR A 118 6.81 2.48 -13.19
N VAL A 119 5.62 2.35 -12.60
CA VAL A 119 4.67 3.47 -12.43
C VAL A 119 5.13 4.43 -11.34
N GLN A 120 5.71 3.91 -10.25
CA GLN A 120 6.28 4.75 -9.19
C GLN A 120 7.53 5.50 -9.65
N GLY A 121 8.36 4.90 -10.52
CA GLY A 121 9.53 5.55 -11.11
C GLY A 121 9.20 6.82 -11.87
N ASN A 122 8.04 6.88 -12.53
CA ASN A 122 7.56 8.09 -13.22
C ASN A 122 6.97 9.15 -12.28
N ALA A 123 6.65 8.78 -11.03
CA ALA A 123 6.12 9.68 -10.00
C ALA A 123 7.21 10.19 -9.04
N ARG A 124 8.46 9.70 -9.14
CA ARG A 124 9.61 10.24 -8.41
C ARG A 124 10.01 11.58 -9.02
N ILE A 125 9.33 12.65 -8.63
CA ILE A 125 9.92 13.99 -8.73
C ILE A 125 11.21 13.94 -7.91
N SER A 126 12.33 14.24 -8.57
CA SER A 126 13.67 14.22 -8.00
C SER A 126 13.73 15.00 -6.68
N GLU A 127 14.30 14.37 -5.63
CA GLU A 127 14.62 14.99 -4.32
C GLU A 127 15.37 16.33 -4.46
N THR A 128 16.02 16.55 -5.61
CA THR A 128 16.70 17.79 -6.00
C THR A 128 15.77 19.03 -6.10
N GLN A 129 14.45 18.86 -6.27
CA GLN A 129 13.51 19.99 -6.36
C GLN A 129 12.93 20.47 -5.01
N LEU A 130 13.08 19.69 -3.93
CA LEU A 130 12.54 20.06 -2.61
C LEU A 130 13.47 20.95 -1.77
N GLN A 131 14.76 21.07 -2.13
CA GLN A 131 15.71 21.96 -1.43
C GLN A 131 15.69 23.42 -1.92
N ALA A 132 14.96 23.75 -2.98
CA ALA A 132 14.93 25.11 -3.54
C ALA A 132 13.90 26.05 -2.87
N GLN A 133 13.07 25.58 -1.94
CA GLN A 133 12.00 26.38 -1.32
C GLN A 133 12.17 26.65 0.19
N VAL A 134 13.31 26.29 0.79
CA VAL A 134 13.63 26.63 2.18
C VAL A 134 14.90 27.47 2.24
N GLN A 135 14.79 28.74 1.84
CA GLN A 135 15.66 29.79 2.37
C GLN A 135 14.81 30.90 2.98
N PRO A 136 14.93 31.17 4.29
CA PRO A 136 14.36 32.36 4.87
C PRO A 136 15.24 33.55 4.52
N SER A 137 14.69 34.48 3.73
CA SER A 137 15.20 35.84 3.59
C SER A 137 15.00 36.57 4.92
N ASN A 138 16.09 36.85 5.64
CA ASN A 138 16.07 37.76 6.77
C ASN A 138 17.26 38.72 6.70
N ASN A 139 17.01 39.91 6.15
CA ASN A 139 17.86 41.09 6.30
C ASN A 139 17.01 42.18 6.96
N GLY A 140 17.57 42.80 8.00
CA GLY A 140 17.27 44.20 8.33
C GLY A 140 16.50 44.45 9.62
N GLU A 141 17.22 44.94 10.62
CA GLU A 141 16.75 45.54 11.87
C GLU A 141 15.85 46.78 11.65
N GLY A 142 14.92 47.06 12.57
CA GLY A 142 14.25 48.37 12.59
C GLY A 142 13.03 48.56 13.51
N ARG A 143 13.29 48.74 14.82
CA ARG A 143 12.58 49.59 15.82
C ARG A 143 11.04 49.48 16.03
N PRO A 144 10.54 49.44 17.28
CA PRO A 144 9.09 49.44 17.54
C PRO A 144 8.51 50.86 17.39
N ARG A 145 7.36 50.99 16.72
CA ARG A 145 6.49 52.16 16.83
C ARG A 145 5.15 51.75 17.44
N THR A 146 4.74 52.54 18.41
CA THR A 146 3.45 52.54 19.10
C THR A 146 2.31 53.00 18.19
N PHE A 147 1.09 52.62 18.62
CA PHE A 147 -0.30 52.86 18.18
C PHE A 147 -0.64 54.15 17.39
N PRO A 148 -1.81 54.18 16.72
CA PRO A 148 -3.10 54.42 17.40
C PRO A 148 -4.06 53.24 17.41
#